data_AF-A0A061D847-F1
#
_entry.id   AF-A0A061D847-F1
#
_cell.length_a   1.000
_cell.length_b   1.000
_cell.length_c   1.000
_cell.angle_alpha   90.00
_cell.angle_beta   90.00
_cell.angle_gamma   90.00
#
_symmetry.space_group_name_H-M   'P 1'
#
loop_
_entity.id
_entity.type
_entity.pdbx_description
1 polymer ?
#
loop_
_entity_poly.entity_id
_entity_poly.type
_entity_poly.pdbx_seq_one_letter_code
_entity_poly.pdbx_strand_id
1 'polypeptide(L)'
;MLTCFTRAWNRVKGLKVPTGGPAGLVYTCGVLNMIIFGSGLIILGITNNCLEDVLIGVAQLLLPIVGWLWSLVWGVLIIIGKYRKGPGDLTNEPC
;
A
#
# COMPACT_ATOMS: atom_id res chain seq x y z
N MET A 1 14.09 -9.70 -12.30
CA MET A 1 13.33 -10.36 -11.22
C MET A 1 13.90 -10.06 -9.83
N LEU A 2 15.22 -10.22 -9.59
CA LEU A 2 15.84 -9.93 -8.29
C LEU A 2 15.73 -8.45 -7.84
N THR A 3 15.78 -7.50 -8.79
CA THR A 3 15.74 -6.05 -8.51
C THR A 3 14.40 -5.54 -7.99
N CYS A 4 13.27 -6.08 -8.48
CA CYS A 4 11.94 -5.72 -7.97
C CYS A 4 11.74 -6.19 -6.53
N PHE A 5 12.25 -7.38 -6.19
CA PHE A 5 12.16 -7.91 -4.83
C PHE A 5 12.99 -7.06 -3.85
N THR A 6 14.21 -6.67 -4.23
CA THR A 6 15.05 -5.79 -3.40
C THR A 6 14.40 -4.41 -3.20
N ARG A 7 13.73 -3.85 -4.22
CA ARG A 7 12.97 -2.60 -4.08
C ARG A 7 11.76 -2.75 -3.17
N ALA A 8 10.95 -3.80 -3.36
CA ALA A 8 9.80 -4.08 -2.50
C ALA A 8 10.25 -4.26 -1.03
N TRP A 9 11.37 -4.96 -0.81
CA TRP A 9 11.96 -5.14 0.52
C TRP A 9 12.45 -3.84 1.15
N ASN A 10 13.08 -2.96 0.35
CA ASN A 10 13.49 -1.64 0.83
C ASN A 10 12.29 -0.74 1.13
N ARG A 11 11.18 -0.84 0.38
CA ARG A 11 9.93 -0.12 0.67
C ARG A 11 9.26 -0.64 1.94
N VAL A 12 9.26 -1.96 2.15
CA VAL A 12 8.82 -2.61 3.38
C VAL A 12 9.63 -2.12 4.59
N LYS A 13 10.96 -2.10 4.48
CA LYS A 13 11.85 -1.59 5.54
C LYS A 13 11.71 -0.08 5.76
N GLY A 14 11.46 0.67 4.69
CA GLY A 14 11.26 2.12 4.74
C GLY A 14 9.84 2.54 5.10
N LEU A 15 8.92 1.58 5.32
CA LEU A 15 7.48 1.82 5.54
C LEU A 15 6.89 2.80 4.50
N LYS A 16 7.38 2.72 3.25
CA LYS A 16 6.95 3.61 2.16
C LYS A 16 5.66 3.05 1.57
N VAL A 17 4.56 3.71 1.88
CA VAL A 17 3.20 3.32 1.48
C VAL A 17 2.66 4.25 0.39
N PRO A 18 1.84 3.74 -0.55
CA PRO A 18 1.20 4.58 -1.57
C PRO A 18 0.05 5.39 -0.97
N THR A 19 0.13 6.71 -1.08
CA THR A 19 -0.85 7.69 -0.60
C THR A 19 -1.32 8.65 -1.70
N GLY A 20 -0.88 8.42 -2.94
CA GLY A 20 -1.29 9.21 -4.10
C GLY A 20 -2.76 8.97 -4.49
N GLY A 21 -3.41 10.02 -4.98
CA GLY A 21 -4.81 10.01 -5.39
C GLY A 21 -5.79 10.66 -4.40
N PRO A 22 -7.10 10.63 -4.69
CA PRO A 22 -8.12 11.28 -3.86
C PRO A 22 -8.16 10.71 -2.44
N ALA A 23 -8.29 11.57 -1.43
CA ALA A 23 -8.33 11.15 -0.02
C ALA A 23 -9.37 10.04 0.24
N GLY A 24 -10.56 10.16 -0.35
CA GLY A 24 -11.60 9.12 -0.24
C GLY A 24 -11.16 7.75 -0.78
N LEU A 25 -10.46 7.71 -1.92
CA LEU A 25 -9.94 6.47 -2.50
C LEU A 25 -8.86 5.87 -1.60
N VAL A 26 -7.92 6.69 -1.13
CA VAL A 26 -6.80 6.23 -0.30
C VAL A 26 -7.29 5.70 1.05
N TYR A 27 -8.23 6.38 1.71
CA TYR A 27 -8.82 5.89 2.96
C TYR A 27 -9.63 4.62 2.74
N THR A 28 -10.45 4.56 1.69
CA THR A 28 -11.22 3.36 1.36
C THR A 28 -10.30 2.18 1.07
N CYS A 29 -9.23 2.39 0.31
CA CYS A 29 -8.22 1.34 0.05
C CYS A 29 -7.47 0.95 1.32
N GLY A 30 -7.14 1.89 2.21
CA GLY A 30 -6.53 1.58 3.51
C GLY A 30 -7.42 0.66 4.36
N VAL A 31 -8.73 0.94 4.43
CA VAL A 31 -9.71 0.09 5.13
C VAL A 31 -9.90 -1.24 4.42
N LEU A 32 -10.03 -1.24 3.10
CA LEU A 32 -10.18 -2.46 2.29
C LEU A 32 -8.97 -3.39 2.47
N ASN A 33 -7.77 -2.83 2.59
CA ASN A 33 -6.53 -3.56 2.85
C ASN A 33 -6.60 -4.38 4.14
N MET A 34 -7.24 -3.82 5.18
CA MET A 34 -7.40 -4.45 6.49
C MET A 34 -8.42 -5.59 6.48
N ILE A 35 -9.46 -5.48 5.64
CA ILE A 35 -10.57 -6.46 5.60
C ILE A 35 -10.28 -7.60 4.61
N ILE A 36 -9.68 -7.29 3.45
CA ILE A 36 -9.49 -8.24 2.33
C ILE A 36 -7.99 -8.52 2.12
N PHE A 37 -7.22 -8.63 3.21
CA PHE A 37 -5.87 -9.21 3.21
C PHE A 37 -4.91 -8.66 2.12
N GLY A 38 -4.87 -7.34 1.92
CA GLY A 38 -3.92 -6.73 0.96
C GLY A 38 -4.51 -6.20 -0.34
N SER A 39 -5.80 -6.40 -0.61
CA SER A 39 -6.42 -5.95 -1.88
C SER A 39 -6.41 -4.43 -2.08
N GLY A 40 -6.52 -3.66 -0.98
CA GLY A 40 -6.44 -2.21 -1.02
C GLY A 40 -5.09 -1.69 -1.50
N LEU A 41 -4.01 -2.37 -1.11
CA LEU A 41 -2.65 -2.05 -1.55
C LEU A 41 -2.45 -2.39 -3.04
N ILE A 42 -3.06 -3.47 -3.53
CA ILE A 42 -3.04 -3.82 -4.96
C ILE A 42 -3.71 -2.71 -5.79
N ILE A 43 -4.88 -2.25 -5.38
CA ILE A 43 -5.63 -1.19 -6.08
C ILE A 43 -4.84 0.13 -6.08
N LEU A 44 -4.24 0.50 -4.94
CA LEU A 44 -3.39 1.68 -4.84
C LEU A 44 -2.12 1.55 -5.68
N GLY A 45 -1.50 0.37 -5.72
CA GLY A 45 -0.32 0.08 -6.54
C GLY A 45 -0.62 0.21 -8.03
N ILE A 46 -1.77 -0.30 -8.49
CA ILE A 46 -2.22 -0.13 -9.89
C ILE A 46 -2.49 1.35 -10.18
N THR A 47 -3.19 2.05 -9.27
CA THR A 47 -3.53 3.48 -9.43
C THR A 47 -2.27 4.35 -9.53
N ASN A 48 -1.24 4.05 -8.74
CA ASN A 48 0.03 4.79 -8.74
C ASN A 48 1.08 4.19 -9.70
N ASN A 49 0.73 3.19 -10.52
CA ASN A 49 1.65 2.47 -11.41
C ASN A 49 2.91 1.90 -10.71
N CYS A 50 2.80 1.51 -9.43
CA CYS A 50 3.87 0.90 -8.65
C CYS A 50 3.70 -0.61 -8.54
N LEU A 51 4.48 -1.34 -9.34
CA LEU A 51 4.46 -2.80 -9.37
C LEU A 51 4.93 -3.41 -8.04
N GLU A 52 5.82 -2.74 -7.32
CA GLU A 52 6.32 -3.17 -6.02
C GLU A 52 5.20 -3.23 -4.97
N ASP A 53 4.31 -2.25 -4.96
CA ASP A 53 3.19 -2.18 -4.01
C ASP A 53 2.14 -3.26 -4.33
N VAL A 54 1.92 -3.55 -5.62
CA VAL A 54 1.10 -4.68 -6.07
C VAL A 54 1.70 -6.01 -5.60
N LEU A 55 3.01 -6.20 -5.76
CA LEU A 55 3.72 -7.41 -5.30
C LEU A 55 3.58 -7.61 -3.77
N ILE A 56 3.67 -6.53 -2.99
CA ILE A 56 3.48 -6.59 -1.53
C ILE A 56 2.02 -6.98 -1.21
N GLY A 57 1.04 -6.41 -1.91
CA GLY A 57 -0.37 -6.77 -1.73
C GLY A 57 -0.67 -8.23 -2.10
N VAL A 58 -0.09 -8.73 -3.18
CA VAL A 58 -0.21 -10.15 -3.57
C VAL A 58 0.46 -11.07 -2.53
N ALA A 59 1.62 -10.68 -2.00
CA ALA A 59 2.28 -11.43 -0.93
C ALA A 59 1.45 -11.46 0.36
N GLN A 60 0.70 -10.40 0.67
CA GLN A 60 -0.25 -10.35 1.79
C GLN A 60 -1.39 -11.36 1.60
N LEU A 61 -1.92 -11.49 0.38
CA LEU A 61 -2.96 -12.46 0.04
C LEU A 61 -2.47 -13.92 0.13
N LEU A 62 -1.22 -14.18 -0.22
CA LEU A 62 -0.64 -15.53 -0.20
C LEU A 62 -0.25 -16.02 1.21
N LEU A 63 -0.09 -15.12 2.17
CA LEU A 63 0.31 -15.43 3.56
C LEU A 63 -0.85 -15.19 4.52
N PRO A 64 -1.73 -16.16 4.80
CA PRO A 64 -3.02 -15.91 5.45
C PRO A 64 -2.94 -15.34 6.88
N ILE A 65 -1.94 -15.71 7.68
CA ILE A 65 -1.81 -15.22 9.07
C ILE A 65 -0.86 -14.02 9.14
N VAL A 66 0.34 -14.16 8.58
CA VAL A 66 1.37 -13.11 8.60
C VAL A 66 0.96 -11.94 7.70
N GLY A 67 0.42 -12.22 6.53
CA GLY A 67 -0.08 -11.23 5.58
C GLY A 67 -1.29 -10.46 6.11
N TRP A 68 -2.12 -11.06 6.95
CA TRP A 68 -3.22 -10.36 7.63
C TRP A 68 -2.74 -9.34 8.66
N LEU A 69 -1.86 -9.76 9.58
CA LEU A 69 -1.26 -8.82 10.54
C LEU A 69 -0.52 -7.69 9.82
N TRP A 70 0.15 -8.04 8.72
CA TRP A 70 0.84 -7.07 7.87
C TRP A 70 -0.12 -6.13 7.13
N SER A 71 -1.28 -6.63 6.67
CA SER A 71 -2.28 -5.81 5.97
C SER A 71 -2.95 -4.80 6.90
N LEU A 72 -3.09 -5.12 8.20
CA LEU A 72 -3.50 -4.17 9.25
C LEU A 72 -2.49 -3.02 9.39
N VAL A 73 -1.21 -3.34 9.55
CA VAL A 73 -0.14 -2.34 9.68
C VAL A 73 -0.09 -1.43 8.45
N TRP A 74 -0.16 -2.01 7.25
CA TRP A 74 -0.16 -1.24 6.00
C TRP A 74 -1.41 -0.38 5.84
N GLY A 75 -2.59 -0.89 6.21
CA GLY A 75 -3.83 -0.11 6.18
C GLY A 75 -3.74 1.15 7.06
N VAL A 76 -3.21 1.00 8.27
CA VAL A 76 -2.99 2.12 9.20
C VAL A 76 -1.96 3.11 8.63
N LEU A 77 -0.84 2.63 8.09
CA LEU A 77 0.18 3.49 7.49
C LEU A 77 -0.35 4.29 6.29
N ILE A 78 -1.20 3.68 5.44
CA ILE A 78 -1.84 4.39 4.31
C ILE A 78 -2.70 5.54 4.82
N ILE A 79 -3.52 5.30 5.85
CA ILE A 79 -4.40 6.33 6.44
C ILE A 79 -3.57 7.45 7.06
N ILE A 80 -2.58 7.13 7.89
CA ILE A 80 -1.72 8.12 8.56
C ILE A 80 -0.91 8.91 7.51
N GLY A 81 -0.35 8.22 6.52
CA GLY A 81 0.43 8.84 5.46
C GLY A 81 -0.39 9.85 4.66
N LYS A 82 -1.65 9.50 4.33
CA LYS A 82 -2.57 10.42 3.64
C LYS A 82 -2.97 11.61 4.51
N TYR A 83 -3.29 11.35 5.77
CA TYR A 83 -3.63 12.40 6.73
C TYR A 83 -2.50 13.43 6.85
N ARG A 84 -1.24 12.96 6.88
CA ARG A 84 -0.06 13.84 6.98
C ARG A 84 0.15 14.75 5.77
N LYS A 85 -0.20 14.30 4.56
CA LYS A 85 -0.06 15.09 3.32
C LYS A 85 -1.22 16.06 3.07
N GLY A 86 -2.32 15.90 3.81
CA GLY A 86 -3.52 16.69 3.64
C GLY A 86 -4.44 16.15 2.53
N PRO A 87 -5.76 16.34 2.67
CA PRO A 87 -6.76 15.73 1.78
C PRO A 87 -6.73 16.28 0.34
N GLY A 88 -6.08 17.43 0.11
CA GLY A 88 -5.95 18.07 -1.20
C GLY A 88 -4.73 17.64 -2.03
N ASP A 89 -3.83 16.83 -1.47
CA ASP A 89 -2.65 16.36 -2.20
C ASP A 89 -3.00 15.17 -3.10
N LEU A 90 -3.07 15.41 -4.41
CA LEU A 90 -3.36 14.42 -5.46
C LEU A 90 -2.11 13.95 -6.21
N THR A 91 -0.92 14.29 -5.72
CA THR A 91 0.32 13.94 -6.42
C THR A 91 0.51 12.43 -6.47
N ASN A 92 0.90 11.93 -7.65
CA ASN A 92 1.31 10.53 -7.81
C ASN A 92 2.68 10.35 -7.17
N GLU A 93 2.81 9.41 -6.24
CA GLU A 93 4.09 9.17 -5.60
C GLU A 93 5.01 8.37 -6.52
N PRO A 94 6.29 8.74 -6.65
CA PRO A 94 7.23 7.94 -7.40
C PRO A 94 7.46 6.60 -6.70
N CYS A 95 7.36 5.53 -7.50
CA CYS A 95 7.89 4.22 -7.17
C CYS A 95 9.41 4.35 -6.96
#